data_AF-A0A965RBF2-F1
#
_entry.id   AF-A0A965RBF2-F1
#
_cell.length_a   1.000
_cell.length_b   1.000
_cell.length_c   1.000
_cell.angle_alpha   90.00
_cell.angle_beta   90.00
_cell.angle_gamma   90.00
#
_symmetry.space_group_name_H-M   'P 1'
#
loop_
_entity.id
_entity.type
_entity.pdbx_description
1 polymer ?
#
loop_
_entity_poly.entity_id
_entity_poly.type
_entity_poly.pdbx_seq_one_letter_code
_entity_poly.pdbx_strand_id
1 'polypeptide(L)'
;MRAPLRAATPPEWVDEAIRRWPELLADHANCEKKAASTALALMFAYPEDRALATRLSKLAREELRHFEQVDKLMQTHAVPYLRRK
;
A
#
# COMPACT_ATOMS: atom_id res chain seq x y z
N MET A 1 16.15 -0.42 19.43
CA MET A 1 14.79 -0.32 18.85
C MET A 1 14.11 -1.68 19.01
N ARG A 2 12.90 -1.73 19.57
CA ARG A 2 12.08 -2.96 19.55
C ARG A 2 11.47 -3.11 18.16
N ALA A 3 11.41 -4.33 17.64
CA ALA A 3 10.69 -4.61 16.41
C ALA A 3 9.22 -4.18 16.56
N PRO A 4 8.61 -3.52 15.55
CA PRO A 4 7.24 -3.03 15.66
C PRO A 4 6.19 -4.16 15.74
N LEU A 5 6.58 -5.41 15.43
CA LEU A 5 5.69 -6.57 15.35
C LEU A 5 5.82 -7.47 16.58
N ARG A 6 4.70 -8.09 16.98
CA ARG A 6 4.61 -9.02 18.12
C ARG A 6 4.75 -10.49 17.73
N ALA A 7 4.62 -10.81 16.46
CA ALA A 7 4.71 -12.16 15.91
C ALA A 7 5.19 -12.11 14.46
N ALA A 8 5.71 -13.24 13.96
CA ALA A 8 6.04 -13.42 12.55
C ALA A 8 4.77 -13.71 11.72
N THR A 9 4.84 -13.48 10.41
CA THR A 9 3.81 -13.92 9.47
C THR A 9 3.72 -15.45 9.47
N PRO A 10 2.54 -16.06 9.67
CA PRO A 10 2.39 -17.52 9.64
C PRO A 10 2.81 -18.10 8.27
N PRO A 11 3.51 -19.25 8.22
CA PRO A 11 3.89 -19.89 6.96
C PRO A 11 2.68 -20.16 6.04
N GLU A 12 1.54 -20.51 6.61
CA GLU A 12 0.30 -20.81 5.87
C GLU A 12 -0.22 -19.59 5.09
N TRP A 13 0.08 -18.36 5.57
CA TRP A 13 -0.24 -17.15 4.83
C TRP A 13 0.60 -17.05 3.55
N VAL A 14 1.87 -17.44 3.60
CA VAL A 14 2.77 -17.44 2.44
C VAL A 14 2.30 -18.47 1.41
N ASP A 15 1.92 -19.67 1.85
CA ASP A 15 1.38 -20.71 0.97
C ASP A 15 0.12 -20.23 0.22
N GLU A 16 -0.78 -19.54 0.92
CA GLU A 16 -1.99 -18.99 0.32
C GLU A 16 -1.70 -17.79 -0.60
N ALA A 17 -0.74 -16.93 -0.22
CA ALA A 17 -0.27 -15.81 -1.03
C ALA A 17 0.28 -16.28 -2.39
N ILE A 18 1.02 -17.39 -2.41
CA ILE A 18 1.53 -18.00 -3.66
C ILE A 18 0.37 -18.52 -4.50
N ARG A 19 -0.58 -19.24 -3.90
CA ARG A 19 -1.74 -19.81 -4.62
C ARG A 19 -2.66 -18.75 -5.21
N ARG A 20 -2.83 -17.61 -4.54
CA ARG A 20 -3.77 -16.53 -4.90
C ARG A 20 -3.07 -15.22 -5.19
N TRP A 21 -1.88 -15.30 -5.75
CA TRP A 21 -1.05 -14.14 -6.05
C TRP A 21 -1.76 -13.04 -6.88
N PRO A 22 -2.71 -13.32 -7.82
CA PRO A 22 -3.41 -12.24 -8.52
C PRO A 22 -4.30 -11.41 -7.58
N GLU A 23 -4.97 -12.07 -6.63
CA GLU A 23 -5.79 -11.38 -5.64
C GLU A 23 -4.94 -10.57 -4.66
N LEU A 24 -3.79 -11.12 -4.26
CA LEU A 24 -2.80 -10.42 -3.44
C LEU A 24 -2.28 -9.17 -4.16
N LEU A 25 -1.92 -9.28 -5.44
CA LEU A 25 -1.40 -8.15 -6.22
C LEU A 25 -2.44 -7.04 -6.37
N ALA A 26 -3.70 -7.40 -6.60
CA ALA A 26 -4.80 -6.43 -6.64
C ALA A 26 -5.06 -5.77 -5.28
N ASP A 27 -4.98 -6.52 -4.17
CA ASP A 27 -5.08 -5.97 -2.81
C ASP A 27 -3.88 -5.07 -2.47
N HIS A 28 -2.69 -5.44 -2.91
CA HIS A 28 -1.47 -4.64 -2.76
C HIS A 28 -1.64 -3.28 -3.45
N ALA A 29 -2.10 -3.23 -4.71
CA ALA A 29 -2.39 -1.97 -5.39
C ALA A 29 -3.38 -1.09 -4.60
N ASN A 30 -4.37 -1.69 -3.95
CA ASN A 30 -5.30 -0.97 -3.08
C ASN A 30 -4.63 -0.46 -1.80
N CYS A 31 -3.74 -1.25 -1.19
CA CYS A 31 -2.96 -0.85 -0.02
C CYS A 31 -2.10 0.38 -0.30
N GLU A 32 -1.43 0.45 -1.45
CA GLU A 32 -0.63 1.62 -1.84
C GLU A 32 -1.47 2.88 -1.98
N LYS A 33 -2.62 2.79 -2.67
CA LYS A 33 -3.57 3.92 -2.77
C LYS A 33 -4.13 4.34 -1.42
N LYS A 34 -4.42 3.39 -0.53
CA LYS A 34 -4.90 3.68 0.83
C LYS A 34 -3.81 4.38 1.63
N ALA A 35 -2.55 3.94 1.56
CA ALA A 35 -1.43 4.59 2.24
C ALA A 35 -1.24 6.04 1.78
N ALA A 36 -1.24 6.30 0.46
CA ALA A 36 -1.20 7.64 -0.09
C ALA A 36 -2.40 8.49 0.38
N SER A 37 -3.60 7.92 0.37
CA SER A 37 -4.83 8.60 0.79
C SER A 37 -4.81 8.95 2.28
N THR A 38 -4.29 8.05 3.13
CA THR A 38 -4.11 8.29 4.57
C THR A 38 -3.09 9.41 4.80
N ALA A 39 -1.98 9.43 4.06
CA ALA A 39 -1.01 10.51 4.15
C ALA A 39 -1.64 11.86 3.80
N LEU A 40 -2.44 11.94 2.73
CA LEU A 40 -3.17 13.16 2.36
C LEU A 40 -4.21 13.55 3.42
N ALA A 41 -4.98 12.59 3.96
CA ALA A 41 -5.97 12.85 4.99
C ALA A 41 -5.32 13.44 6.26
N LEU A 42 -4.16 12.92 6.67
CA LEU A 42 -3.41 13.45 7.81
C LEU A 42 -2.87 14.87 7.55
N MET A 43 -2.47 15.19 6.31
CA MET A 43 -2.09 16.57 5.95
C MET A 43 -3.25 17.56 6.11
N PHE A 44 -4.47 17.15 5.77
CA PHE A 44 -5.66 17.98 5.96
C PHE A 44 -6.10 18.06 7.42
N ALA A 45 -5.88 16.99 8.20
CA ALA A 45 -6.22 16.95 9.62
C ALA A 45 -5.30 17.82 10.50
N TYR A 46 -4.04 18.02 10.08
CA TYR A 46 -3.03 18.78 10.82
C TYR A 46 -2.38 19.89 9.96
N PRO A 47 -3.15 20.89 9.50
CA PRO A 47 -2.69 21.86 8.50
C PRO A 47 -1.57 22.80 9.02
N GLU A 48 -1.48 23.01 10.33
CA GLU A 48 -0.45 23.83 10.97
C GLU A 48 0.91 23.14 11.08
N ASP A 49 0.97 21.80 11.04
CA ASP A 49 2.24 21.06 11.11
C ASP A 49 2.90 20.95 9.72
N ARG A 50 3.62 22.01 9.34
CA ARG A 50 4.34 22.10 8.07
C ARG A 50 5.40 21.00 7.90
N ALA A 51 6.03 20.57 8.99
CA ALA A 51 7.07 19.56 8.95
C ALA A 51 6.48 18.15 8.70
N LEU A 52 5.35 17.84 9.35
CA LEU A 52 4.56 16.65 9.05
C LEU A 52 4.03 16.68 7.61
N ALA A 53 3.44 17.81 7.18
CA ALA A 53 2.90 17.94 5.83
C ALA A 53 3.96 17.69 4.74
N THR A 54 5.17 18.19 4.93
CA THR A 54 6.30 17.95 4.01
C THR A 54 6.70 16.48 3.95
N ARG A 55 6.72 15.79 5.10
CA ARG A 55 7.05 14.36 5.19
C ARG A 55 5.96 13.49 4.55
N LEU A 56 4.70 13.77 4.85
CA LEU A 56 3.56 13.04 4.30
C LEU A 56 3.38 13.28 2.79
N SER A 57 3.66 14.47 2.28
CA SER A 57 3.65 14.74 0.83
C SER A 57 4.73 13.94 0.08
N LYS A 58 5.89 13.72 0.70
CA LYS A 58 6.92 12.80 0.15
C LYS A 58 6.43 11.36 0.17
N LEU A 59 5.90 10.91 1.31
CA LEU A 59 5.35 9.56 1.47
C LEU A 59 4.24 9.28 0.43
N ALA A 60 3.25 10.16 0.31
CA ALA A 60 2.14 9.97 -0.63
C ALA A 60 2.61 9.80 -2.08
N ARG A 61 3.63 10.55 -2.51
CA ARG A 61 4.21 10.40 -3.86
C ARG A 61 4.96 9.09 -4.03
N GLU A 62 5.66 8.64 -2.99
CA GLU A 62 6.33 7.35 -2.99
C GLU A 62 5.33 6.19 -3.11
N GLU A 63 4.24 6.21 -2.34
CA GLU A 63 3.22 5.17 -2.43
C GLU A 63 2.45 5.21 -3.76
N LEU A 64 2.25 6.39 -4.37
CA LEU A 64 1.69 6.46 -5.72
C LEU A 64 2.64 5.86 -6.77
N ARG A 65 3.96 6.03 -6.61
CA ARG A 65 4.94 5.34 -7.46
C ARG A 65 4.92 3.82 -7.24
N HIS A 66 4.75 3.35 -5.99
CA HIS A 66 4.57 1.93 -5.72
C HIS A 66 3.29 1.39 -6.36
N PHE A 67 2.18 2.14 -6.27
CA PHE A 67 0.94 1.80 -6.98
C PHE A 67 1.16 1.66 -8.49
N GLU A 68 1.84 2.60 -9.13
CA GLU A 68 2.14 2.54 -10.58
C GLU A 68 2.98 1.30 -10.94
N GLN A 69 3.93 0.91 -10.08
CA GLN A 69 4.73 -0.30 -10.28
C GLN A 69 3.88 -1.57 -10.17
N VAL A 70 3.01 -1.66 -9.16
CA VAL A 70 2.10 -2.79 -8.98
C VAL A 70 1.08 -2.85 -10.12
N ASP A 71 0.51 -1.72 -10.54
CA ASP A 71 -0.44 -1.65 -11.65
C ASP A 71 0.20 -2.10 -12.97
N LYS A 72 1.46 -1.72 -13.22
CA LYS A 72 2.23 -2.23 -14.37
C LYS A 72 2.39 -3.76 -14.33
N LEU A 73 2.65 -4.34 -13.15
CA LEU A 73 2.71 -5.80 -13.00
C LEU A 73 1.33 -6.43 -13.24
N MET A 74 0.26 -5.84 -12.72
CA MET A 74 -1.10 -6.31 -12.96
C MET A 74 -1.43 -6.32 -14.45
N GLN A 75 -1.13 -5.25 -15.17
CA GLN A 75 -1.31 -5.18 -16.63
C GLN A 75 -0.48 -6.24 -17.37
N THR A 76 0.80 -6.40 -16.98
CA THR A 76 1.72 -7.37 -17.59
C THR A 76 1.21 -8.81 -17.46
N HIS A 77 0.55 -9.13 -16.34
CA HIS A 77 0.03 -10.47 -16.07
C HIS A 77 -1.49 -10.60 -16.24
N ALA A 78 -2.14 -9.62 -16.88
CA ALA A 78 -3.60 -9.59 -17.09
C ALA A 78 -4.43 -9.79 -15.81
N VAL A 79 -3.95 -9.30 -14.67
CA VAL A 79 -4.67 -9.33 -13.40
C VAL A 79 -5.71 -8.21 -13.39
N PRO A 80 -7.02 -8.51 -13.27
CA PRO A 80 -8.04 -7.48 -13.24
C PRO A 80 -7.98 -6.66 -11.96
N TYR A 81 -8.28 -5.37 -12.07
CA TYR A 81 -8.47 -4.53 -10.89
C TYR A 81 -9.77 -4.93 -10.18
N LEU A 82 -9.64 -5.51 -8.99
CA LEU A 82 -10.77 -5.88 -8.15
C LEU A 82 -11.11 -4.71 -7.22
N ARG A 83 -12.19 -4.00 -7.52
CA ARG A 83 -12.76 -3.03 -6.58
C ARG A 83 -13.43 -3.80 -5.45
N ARG A 84 -12.69 -4.07 -4.37
CA ARG A 84 -13.31 -4.58 -3.13
C ARG A 84 -14.06 -3.42 -2.46
N LYS A 85 -15.37 -3.60 -2.27
CA LYS A 85 -16.25 -2.66 -1.58
C LYS A 85 -15.94 -2.61 -0.10
#